data_AF-A0A3B0WA14-F1
#
_entry.id   AF-A0A3B0WA14-F1
#
_cell.length_a   1.000
_cell.length_b   1.000
_cell.length_c   1.000
_cell.angle_alpha   90.00
_cell.angle_beta   90.00
_cell.angle_gamma   90.00
#
_symmetry.space_group_name_H-M   'P 1'
#
loop_
_entity.id
_entity.type
_entity.pdbx_description
1 polymer ?
#
loop_
_entity_poly.entity_id
_entity_poly.type
_entity_poly.pdbx_seq_one_letter_code
_entity_poly.pdbx_strand_id
1 'polypeptide(L)'
;KDLINQDKVLGDILKNAKYDTRDYEINAYSGNVSRLYGDGYAVLGNAGEFLDPVFSSGVTVALQSSDLAVRVLDKMLKGQAHDWDKDFVAELKIGVQAFKCFVNNWYTGGFQDVIYAEKGVENIRAMIASILAGYAWDIENPFVAQPQRRLESLIKICQQ
;
A
#
# COMPACT_ATOMS: atom_id res chain seq x y z
N LYS A 1 28.23 2.15 4.40
CA LYS A 1 28.58 2.79 3.11
C LYS A 1 28.72 1.77 1.97
N ASP A 2 29.14 0.55 2.27
CA ASP A 2 29.37 -0.50 1.26
C ASP A 2 28.14 -0.79 0.38
N LEU A 3 26.94 -0.90 0.97
CA LEU A 3 25.69 -1.08 0.21
C LEU A 3 25.40 0.06 -0.77
N ILE A 4 25.67 1.31 -0.37
CA ILE A 4 25.47 2.49 -1.24
C ILE A 4 26.40 2.41 -2.45
N ASN A 5 27.64 1.96 -2.25
CA ASN A 5 28.65 1.87 -3.30
C ASN A 5 28.46 0.67 -4.25
N GLN A 6 27.56 -0.27 -3.93
CA GLN A 6 27.19 -1.35 -4.86
C GLN A 6 26.32 -0.82 -6.01
N ASP A 7 25.62 0.30 -5.82
CA ASP A 7 24.95 1.04 -6.88
C ASP A 7 25.83 2.23 -7.32
N LYS A 8 26.25 2.22 -8.59
CA LYS A 8 27.16 3.25 -9.11
C LYS A 8 26.53 4.65 -9.06
N VAL A 9 25.23 4.77 -9.35
CA VAL A 9 24.53 6.06 -9.40
C VAL A 9 24.41 6.63 -7.99
N LEU A 10 23.99 5.83 -7.01
CA LEU A 10 23.88 6.25 -5.62
C LEU A 10 25.26 6.59 -5.03
N GLY A 11 26.29 5.78 -5.32
CA GLY A 11 27.67 6.07 -4.92
C GLY A 11 28.17 7.41 -5.44
N ASP A 12 27.91 7.72 -6.71
CA ASP A 12 28.30 9.00 -7.32
C ASP A 12 27.55 10.21 -6.73
N ILE A 13 26.23 10.07 -6.48
CA ILE A 13 25.39 11.12 -5.89
C ILE A 13 25.81 11.42 -4.44
N LEU A 14 26.10 10.38 -3.66
CA LEU A 14 26.34 10.50 -2.21
C LEU A 14 27.82 10.58 -1.81
N LYS A 15 28.76 10.61 -2.77
CA LYS A 15 30.21 10.58 -2.50
C LYS A 15 30.73 11.64 -1.53
N ASN A 16 30.08 12.80 -1.48
CA ASN A 16 30.44 13.92 -0.60
C ASN A 16 29.45 14.11 0.57
N ALA A 17 28.49 13.21 0.74
CA ALA A 17 27.49 13.32 1.80
C ALA A 17 28.13 13.16 3.19
N LYS A 18 27.73 14.04 4.11
CA LYS A 18 28.02 13.89 5.54
C LYS A 18 26.85 13.18 6.20
N TYR A 19 27.12 12.03 6.79
CA TYR A 19 26.13 11.26 7.53
C TYR A 19 26.26 11.66 9.00
N ASP A 20 25.32 12.48 9.47
CA ASP A 20 25.26 13.02 10.83
C ASP A 20 24.37 12.18 11.77
N THR A 21 23.75 11.14 11.23
CA THR A 21 22.90 10.18 11.94
C THR A 21 23.46 8.77 11.79
N ARG A 22 23.24 7.94 12.81
CA ARG A 22 23.54 6.51 12.73
C ARG A 22 22.51 5.80 11.85
N ASP A 23 22.94 4.72 11.24
CA ASP A 23 22.07 3.75 10.59
C ASP A 23 21.20 3.02 11.62
N TYR A 24 20.03 2.59 11.16
CA TYR A 24 19.08 1.80 11.93
C TYR A 24 18.66 0.60 11.11
N GLU A 25 18.58 -0.54 11.77
CA GLU A 25 18.08 -1.78 11.19
C GLU A 25 16.67 -2.04 11.72
N ILE A 26 15.74 -2.32 10.81
CA ILE A 26 14.37 -2.69 11.13
C ILE A 26 14.11 -4.03 10.46
N ASN A 27 13.90 -5.07 11.27
CA ASN A 27 13.62 -6.42 10.83
C ASN A 27 12.18 -6.83 11.15
N ALA A 28 11.67 -7.84 10.45
CA ALA A 28 10.34 -8.42 10.68
C ALA A 28 9.21 -7.37 10.72
N TYR A 29 9.28 -6.37 9.84
CA TYR A 29 8.31 -5.29 9.78
C TYR A 29 6.94 -5.72 9.23
N SER A 30 6.89 -6.83 8.47
CA SER A 30 5.63 -7.33 7.90
C SER A 30 4.89 -8.21 8.91
N GLY A 31 3.61 -7.92 9.11
CA GLY A 31 2.76 -8.63 10.08
C GLY A 31 1.31 -8.19 10.01
N ASN A 32 0.41 -8.98 10.60
CA ASN A 32 -1.03 -8.69 10.67
C ASN A 32 -1.64 -9.11 12.01
N VAL A 33 -2.86 -8.63 12.27
CA VAL A 33 -3.69 -9.02 13.41
C VAL A 33 -4.90 -9.84 12.97
N SER A 34 -5.42 -10.67 13.87
CA SER A 34 -6.63 -11.47 13.61
C SER A 34 -7.93 -10.66 13.69
N ARG A 35 -7.90 -9.52 14.40
CA ARG A 35 -9.05 -8.59 14.57
C ARG A 35 -8.57 -7.15 14.59
N LEU A 36 -9.31 -6.28 13.90
CA LEU A 36 -9.05 -4.84 13.86
C LEU A 36 -9.84 -4.04 14.90
N TYR A 37 -10.79 -4.67 15.59
CA TYR A 37 -11.58 -4.02 16.63
C TYR A 37 -12.13 -5.06 17.62
N GLY A 38 -12.60 -4.57 18.76
CA GLY A 38 -13.32 -5.34 19.77
C GLY A 38 -13.92 -4.43 20.83
N ASP A 39 -14.35 -5.00 21.95
CA ASP A 39 -14.95 -4.20 23.02
C ASP A 39 -13.93 -3.19 23.58
N GLY A 40 -14.24 -1.90 23.44
CA GLY A 40 -13.41 -0.80 23.92
C GLY A 40 -12.14 -0.50 23.12
N TYR A 41 -11.92 -1.11 21.94
CA TYR A 41 -10.72 -0.82 21.14
C TYR A 41 -10.89 -0.94 19.63
N ALA A 42 -10.06 -0.20 18.90
CA ALA A 42 -9.81 -0.34 17.46
C ALA A 42 -8.30 -0.29 17.19
N VAL A 43 -7.86 -0.99 16.15
CA VAL A 43 -6.46 -1.15 15.75
C VAL A 43 -6.22 -0.42 14.43
N LEU A 44 -5.28 0.51 14.41
CA LEU A 44 -5.08 1.45 13.31
C LEU A 44 -3.64 1.38 12.76
N GLY A 45 -3.48 1.72 11.48
CA GLY A 45 -2.18 1.76 10.80
C GLY A 45 -1.35 0.50 11.00
N ASN A 46 -0.07 0.67 11.31
CA ASN A 46 0.89 -0.43 11.48
C ASN A 46 0.53 -1.39 12.62
N ALA A 47 -0.31 -0.99 13.58
CA ALA A 47 -0.77 -1.92 14.61
C ALA A 47 -1.70 -3.00 14.02
N GLY A 48 -2.33 -2.73 12.87
CA GLY A 48 -3.24 -3.65 12.18
C GLY A 48 -2.54 -4.54 11.16
N GLU A 49 -1.96 -3.93 10.12
CA GLU A 49 -1.15 -4.64 9.12
C GLU A 49 -0.07 -3.70 8.58
N PHE A 50 1.13 -4.23 8.39
CA PHE A 50 2.19 -3.58 7.63
C PHE A 50 2.68 -4.53 6.55
N LEU A 51 2.77 -4.02 5.32
CA LEU A 51 3.10 -4.82 4.14
C LEU A 51 4.59 -4.70 3.83
N ASP A 52 4.99 -3.59 3.20
CA ASP A 52 6.34 -3.33 2.72
C ASP A 52 6.51 -1.83 2.42
N PRO A 53 7.70 -1.23 2.62
CA PRO A 53 7.92 0.20 2.39
C PRO A 53 8.01 0.63 0.91
N VAL A 54 8.06 -0.30 -0.07
CA VAL A 54 8.34 0.01 -1.49
C VAL A 54 7.46 1.11 -2.10
N PHE A 55 6.18 1.20 -1.71
CA PHE A 55 5.25 2.22 -2.22
C PHE A 55 4.89 3.30 -1.20
N SER A 56 5.60 3.38 -0.07
CA SER A 56 5.38 4.43 0.94
C SER A 56 3.93 4.57 1.44
N SER A 57 3.15 3.48 1.43
CA SER A 57 1.70 3.52 1.72
C SER A 57 1.34 3.52 3.21
N GLY A 58 2.29 3.23 4.11
CA GLY A 58 2.01 3.03 5.53
C GLY A 58 1.31 4.21 6.22
N VAL A 59 1.74 5.45 5.93
CA VAL A 59 1.10 6.65 6.50
C VAL A 59 -0.31 6.85 5.94
N THR A 60 -0.52 6.59 4.65
CA THR A 60 -1.85 6.66 4.03
C THR A 60 -2.80 5.64 4.65
N VAL A 61 -2.36 4.40 4.87
CA VAL A 61 -3.16 3.36 5.55
C VAL A 61 -3.46 3.76 7.00
N ALA A 62 -2.50 4.34 7.71
CA ALA A 62 -2.70 4.81 9.08
C ALA A 62 -3.77 5.92 9.15
N LEU A 63 -3.71 6.91 8.25
CA LEU A 63 -4.70 7.98 8.17
C LEU A 63 -6.08 7.46 7.76
N GLN A 64 -6.14 6.59 6.74
CA GLN A 64 -7.39 6.03 6.25
C GLN A 64 -8.07 5.14 7.31
N SER A 65 -7.32 4.27 7.98
CA SER A 65 -7.86 3.46 9.07
C SER A 65 -8.40 4.32 10.21
N SER A 66 -7.71 5.42 10.53
CA SER A 66 -8.15 6.38 11.56
C SER A 66 -9.46 7.08 11.16
N ASP A 67 -9.56 7.57 9.92
CA ASP A 67 -10.78 8.24 9.42
C ASP A 67 -11.98 7.30 9.45
N LEU A 68 -11.83 6.07 8.96
CA LEU A 68 -12.89 5.07 8.97
C LEU A 68 -13.32 4.71 10.40
N ALA A 69 -12.38 4.41 11.29
CA ALA A 69 -12.69 4.06 12.68
C ALA A 69 -13.38 5.19 13.44
N VAL A 70 -12.95 6.45 13.24
CA VAL A 70 -13.56 7.63 13.89
C VAL A 70 -15.01 7.82 13.43
N ARG A 71 -15.34 7.57 12.16
CA ARG A 71 -16.73 7.65 11.67
C ARG A 71 -17.64 6.63 12.37
N VAL A 72 -17.15 5.41 12.57
CA VAL A 72 -17.92 4.36 13.27
C VAL A 72 -18.05 4.70 14.75
N LEU A 73 -16.96 5.15 15.38
CA LEU A 73 -16.94 5.58 16.78
C LEU A 73 -17.91 6.75 17.04
N ASP A 74 -17.94 7.75 16.17
CA ASP A 74 -18.84 8.90 16.29
C ASP A 74 -20.32 8.47 16.27
N LYS A 75 -20.70 7.56 15.37
CA LYS A 75 -22.05 6.96 15.35
C LYS A 75 -22.36 6.24 16.66
N MET A 76 -21.42 5.42 17.14
CA MET A 76 -21.55 4.66 18.39
C MET A 76 -21.78 5.58 19.60
N LEU A 77 -20.97 6.63 19.74
CA LEU A 77 -21.07 7.60 20.84
C LEU A 77 -22.38 8.41 20.81
N LYS A 78 -22.96 8.59 19.62
CA LYS A 78 -24.27 9.23 19.42
C LYS A 78 -25.46 8.29 19.58
N GLY A 79 -25.23 7.01 19.92
CA GLY A 79 -26.29 6.00 20.01
C GLY A 79 -26.93 5.64 18.67
N GLN A 80 -26.25 5.91 17.55
CA GLN A 80 -26.72 5.58 16.22
C GLN A 80 -26.36 4.13 15.84
N ALA A 81 -27.07 3.56 14.88
CA ALA A 81 -26.72 2.29 14.28
C ALA A 81 -25.33 2.38 13.64
N HIS A 82 -24.46 1.42 13.97
CA HIS A 82 -23.09 1.35 13.50
C HIS A 82 -22.70 -0.12 13.25
N ASP A 83 -21.82 -0.35 12.29
CA ASP A 83 -21.33 -1.68 11.92
C ASP A 83 -19.83 -1.58 11.65
N TRP A 84 -19.02 -2.07 12.58
CA TRP A 84 -17.56 -2.02 12.47
C TRP A 84 -17.02 -2.95 11.38
N ASP A 85 -17.67 -4.07 11.12
CA ASP A 85 -17.23 -4.98 10.06
C ASP A 85 -17.44 -4.36 8.69
N LYS A 86 -18.60 -3.74 8.48
CA LYS A 86 -18.92 -3.08 7.22
C LYS A 86 -18.21 -1.75 7.06
N ASP A 87 -18.40 -0.82 8.00
CA ASP A 87 -18.01 0.59 7.82
C ASP A 87 -16.52 0.84 8.13
N PHE A 88 -15.81 -0.11 8.75
CA PHE A 88 -14.38 -0.01 9.03
C PHE A 88 -13.56 -1.15 8.40
N VAL A 89 -13.84 -2.41 8.76
CA VAL A 89 -12.98 -3.54 8.35
C VAL A 89 -13.06 -3.80 6.85
N ALA A 90 -14.26 -3.88 6.27
CA ALA A 90 -14.45 -4.14 4.86
C ALA A 90 -13.92 -2.99 4.00
N GLU A 91 -14.21 -1.74 4.39
CA GLU A 91 -13.71 -0.55 3.70
C GLU A 91 -12.18 -0.46 3.75
N LEU A 92 -11.56 -0.67 4.91
CA LEU A 92 -10.10 -0.62 5.03
C LEU A 92 -9.42 -1.70 4.15
N LYS A 93 -10.02 -2.90 4.09
CA LYS A 93 -9.49 -4.02 3.31
C LYS A 93 -9.39 -3.73 1.80
N ILE A 94 -10.24 -2.85 1.25
CA ILE A 94 -10.21 -2.52 -0.19
C ILE A 94 -8.82 -2.00 -0.58
N GLY A 95 -8.37 -0.91 0.05
CA GLY A 95 -7.07 -0.32 -0.27
C GLY A 95 -5.89 -1.18 0.17
N VAL A 96 -6.00 -1.88 1.32
CA VAL A 96 -4.93 -2.79 1.77
C VAL A 96 -4.72 -3.92 0.77
N GLN A 97 -5.79 -4.51 0.22
CA GLN A 97 -5.69 -5.56 -0.79
C GLN A 97 -5.12 -5.04 -2.12
N ALA A 98 -5.50 -3.82 -2.52
CA ALA A 98 -4.92 -3.17 -3.69
C ALA A 98 -3.39 -3.04 -3.52
N PHE A 99 -2.93 -2.40 -2.45
CA PHE A 99 -1.48 -2.27 -2.18
C PHE A 99 -0.76 -3.61 -2.10
N LYS A 100 -1.35 -4.59 -1.40
CA LYS A 100 -0.77 -5.93 -1.26
C LYS A 100 -0.56 -6.62 -2.61
N CYS A 101 -1.51 -6.48 -3.54
CA CYS A 101 -1.37 -7.02 -4.88
C CYS A 101 -0.18 -6.41 -5.63
N PHE A 102 -0.01 -5.09 -5.58
CA PHE A 102 1.12 -4.41 -6.22
C PHE A 102 2.45 -4.76 -5.56
N VAL A 103 2.51 -4.84 -4.22
CA VAL A 103 3.73 -5.21 -3.48
C VAL A 103 4.16 -6.62 -3.86
N ASN A 104 3.22 -7.58 -3.90
CA ASN A 104 3.53 -8.94 -4.30
C ASN A 104 4.09 -8.99 -5.74
N ASN A 105 3.51 -8.22 -6.66
CA ASN A 105 3.94 -8.20 -8.06
C ASN A 105 5.24 -7.41 -8.30
N TRP A 106 5.63 -6.51 -7.39
CA TRP A 106 6.94 -5.88 -7.41
C TRP A 106 8.06 -6.92 -7.24
N TYR A 107 7.89 -7.85 -6.31
CA TYR A 107 8.91 -8.85 -6.01
C TYR A 107 8.92 -10.03 -6.99
N THR A 108 7.83 -10.30 -7.71
CA THR A 108 7.80 -11.32 -8.77
C THR A 108 8.30 -10.82 -10.13
N GLY A 109 8.56 -9.51 -10.28
CA GLY A 109 9.00 -8.90 -11.54
C GLY A 109 7.87 -8.51 -12.49
N GLY A 110 6.65 -9.03 -12.29
CA GLY A 110 5.52 -8.78 -13.19
C GLY A 110 5.11 -7.31 -13.25
N PHE A 111 5.21 -6.59 -12.13
CA PHE A 111 4.89 -5.17 -12.13
C PHE A 111 5.87 -4.35 -13.00
N GLN A 112 7.14 -4.75 -13.06
CA GLN A 112 8.17 -4.11 -13.88
C GLN A 112 7.83 -4.26 -15.38
N ASP A 113 7.35 -5.42 -15.81
CA ASP A 113 6.90 -5.65 -17.19
C ASP A 113 5.82 -4.64 -17.61
N VAL A 114 4.89 -4.34 -16.69
CA VAL A 114 3.82 -3.36 -16.91
C VAL A 114 4.37 -1.93 -16.97
N ILE A 115 5.25 -1.56 -16.05
CA ILE A 115 5.81 -0.21 -15.99
C ILE A 115 6.68 0.10 -17.19
N TYR A 116 7.45 -0.86 -17.70
CA TYR A 116 8.38 -0.67 -18.83
C TYR A 116 7.77 -0.94 -20.21
N ALA A 117 6.51 -1.37 -20.31
CA ALA A 117 5.86 -1.64 -21.60
C ALA A 117 5.77 -0.39 -22.51
N GLU A 118 6.28 -0.46 -23.74
CA GLU A 118 6.45 0.73 -24.59
C GLU A 118 5.13 1.30 -25.16
N LYS A 119 4.09 0.50 -25.38
CA LYS A 119 2.86 0.92 -26.11
C LYS A 119 1.57 0.45 -25.45
N GLY A 120 0.51 1.26 -25.60
CA GLY A 120 -0.88 0.84 -25.35
C GLY A 120 -1.35 0.87 -23.89
N VAL A 121 -0.53 1.37 -22.95
CA VAL A 121 -0.82 1.30 -21.50
C VAL A 121 -0.88 2.65 -20.79
N GLU A 122 -0.96 3.78 -21.49
CA GLU A 122 -0.95 5.12 -20.84
C GLU A 122 -2.09 5.31 -19.83
N ASN A 123 -3.33 5.01 -20.24
CA ASN A 123 -4.49 5.06 -19.34
C ASN A 123 -4.34 4.10 -18.16
N ILE A 124 -3.72 2.94 -18.39
CA ILE A 124 -3.48 1.93 -17.35
C ILE A 124 -2.41 2.41 -16.37
N ARG A 125 -1.32 3.01 -16.85
CA ARG A 125 -0.30 3.64 -16.02
C ARG A 125 -0.90 4.75 -15.17
N ALA A 126 -1.82 5.55 -15.71
CA ALA A 126 -2.53 6.57 -14.93
C ALA A 126 -3.38 5.95 -13.80
N MET A 127 -4.10 4.86 -14.08
CA MET A 127 -4.85 4.10 -13.07
C MET A 127 -3.96 3.48 -12.00
N ILE A 128 -2.80 2.96 -12.37
CA ILE A 128 -1.81 2.42 -11.42
C ILE A 128 -1.21 3.57 -10.60
N ALA A 129 -0.85 4.68 -11.26
CA ALA A 129 -0.28 5.85 -10.62
C ALA A 129 -1.23 6.46 -9.58
N SER A 130 -2.54 6.45 -9.81
CA SER A 130 -3.50 6.94 -8.80
C SER A 130 -3.49 6.08 -7.53
N ILE A 131 -3.36 4.75 -7.66
CA ILE A 131 -3.21 3.84 -6.51
C ILE A 131 -1.92 4.16 -5.75
N LEU A 132 -0.80 4.31 -6.46
CA LEU A 132 0.49 4.68 -5.86
C LEU A 132 0.48 6.07 -5.22
N ALA A 133 -0.36 6.98 -5.72
CA ALA A 133 -0.62 8.29 -5.13
C ALA A 133 -1.56 8.24 -3.90
N GLY A 134 -2.04 7.06 -3.50
CA GLY A 134 -2.86 6.87 -2.30
C GLY A 134 -4.36 6.71 -2.56
N TYR A 135 -4.83 6.77 -3.81
CA TYR A 135 -6.25 6.57 -4.18
C TYR A 135 -6.65 5.09 -4.22
N ALA A 136 -6.15 4.29 -3.27
CA ALA A 136 -6.39 2.84 -3.20
C ALA A 136 -7.82 2.46 -2.77
N TRP A 137 -8.69 3.42 -2.49
CA TRP A 137 -10.10 3.21 -2.14
C TRP A 137 -11.07 3.68 -3.22
N ASP A 138 -10.56 4.18 -4.36
CA ASP A 138 -11.39 4.55 -5.49
C ASP A 138 -11.82 3.30 -6.29
N ILE A 139 -13.00 2.76 -5.96
CA ILE A 139 -13.52 1.54 -6.60
C ILE A 139 -13.95 1.70 -8.06
N GLU A 140 -14.03 2.94 -8.57
CA GLU A 140 -14.20 3.18 -10.01
C GLU A 140 -12.94 2.81 -10.80
N ASN A 141 -11.78 2.81 -10.12
CA ASN A 141 -10.55 2.27 -10.69
C ASN A 141 -10.59 0.74 -10.72
N PRO A 142 -10.54 0.10 -11.91
CA PRO A 142 -10.61 -1.36 -12.01
C PRO A 142 -9.45 -2.07 -11.30
N PHE A 143 -8.30 -1.41 -11.16
CA PHE A 143 -7.14 -1.94 -10.43
C PHE A 143 -7.27 -1.82 -8.91
N VAL A 144 -8.27 -1.08 -8.39
CA VAL A 144 -8.67 -1.11 -6.98
C VAL A 144 -9.78 -2.14 -6.77
N ALA A 145 -10.79 -2.17 -7.65
CA ALA A 145 -11.92 -3.08 -7.53
C ALA A 145 -11.53 -4.55 -7.69
N GLN A 146 -10.57 -4.85 -8.58
CA GLN A 146 -10.15 -6.22 -8.92
C GLN A 146 -8.63 -6.30 -9.15
N PRO A 147 -7.80 -5.95 -8.16
CA PRO A 147 -6.36 -5.73 -8.33
C PRO A 147 -5.66 -6.96 -8.91
N GLN A 148 -5.88 -8.13 -8.32
CA GLN A 148 -5.24 -9.38 -8.75
C GLN A 148 -5.59 -9.74 -10.20
N ARG A 149 -6.89 -9.82 -10.51
CA ARG A 149 -7.35 -10.24 -11.85
C ARG A 149 -6.86 -9.28 -12.94
N ARG A 150 -6.93 -7.97 -12.67
CA ARG A 150 -6.55 -6.94 -13.65
C ARG A 150 -5.04 -6.91 -13.86
N LEU A 151 -4.26 -6.96 -12.79
CA LEU A 151 -2.80 -6.92 -12.89
C LEU A 151 -2.25 -8.18 -13.56
N GLU A 152 -2.72 -9.38 -13.20
CA GLU A 152 -2.32 -10.62 -13.88
C GLU A 152 -2.63 -10.63 -15.38
N SER A 153 -3.82 -10.15 -15.75
CA SER A 153 -4.21 -10.07 -17.16
C SER A 153 -3.31 -9.11 -17.94
N LEU A 154 -2.93 -8.00 -17.32
CA LEU A 154 -2.05 -7.01 -17.91
C LEU A 154 -0.62 -7.54 -18.06
N ILE A 155 -0.08 -8.19 -17.03
CA ILE A 155 1.25 -8.81 -17.07
C ILE A 155 1.34 -9.79 -18.24
N LYS A 156 0.33 -10.65 -18.43
CA LYS A 156 0.27 -11.60 -19.55
C LYS A 156 0.28 -10.93 -20.92
N ILE A 157 -0.26 -9.72 -21.03
CA ILE A 157 -0.25 -8.95 -22.28
C ILE A 157 1.14 -8.33 -22.50
N CYS A 158 1.77 -7.80 -21.45
CA CYS A 158 3.09 -7.17 -21.55
C CYS A 158 4.24 -8.16 -21.81
N GLN A 159 4.06 -9.44 -21.47
CA GLN A 159 5.05 -10.51 -21.69
C GLN A 159 4.95 -11.19 -23.07
N GLN A 160 3.99 -10.77 -23.92
CA GLN A 160 3.85 -11.24 -25.31
C GLN A 160 4.64 -10.34 -26.27
#